data_AF-A0A6N8I3S2-F1
#
_entry.id   AF-A0A6N8I3S2-F1
#
_cell.length_a   1.000
_cell.length_b   1.000
_cell.length_c   1.000
_cell.angle_alpha   90.00
_cell.angle_beta   90.00
_cell.angle_gamma   90.00
#
_symmetry.space_group_name_H-M   'P 1'
#
loop_
_entity.id
_entity.type
_entity.pdbx_description
1 polymer ?
#
loop_
_entity_poly.entity_id
_entity_poly.type
_entity_poly.pdbx_seq_one_letter_code
_entity_poly.pdbx_strand_id
1 'polypeptide(L)'
;MPRSKKEIDKELMYKKLMPSQSKQQNPAEEGGPVNEAAAALQSDFSAPPEREPAARREPEPHKVSVPSLDSRRTEVVNVMEEVVLEKLDSVLARFQCCRCDRCKKDIVALALNKLPPKYRVVSDGQITPDLDAQTNAQVVTAMIQAVIKVRAKPRH
;
A
#
# COMPACT_ATOMS: atom_id res chain seq x y z
N MET A 1 43.62 -23.96 6.94
CA MET A 1 42.22 -24.39 7.08
C MET A 1 41.34 -23.14 7.25
N PRO A 2 40.65 -22.68 6.18
CA PRO A 2 39.89 -21.44 6.20
C PRO A 2 38.57 -21.59 6.98
N ARG A 3 38.28 -20.62 7.87
CA ARG A 3 37.12 -20.60 8.77
C ARG A 3 35.81 -20.52 7.99
N SER A 4 34.95 -21.53 8.12
CA SER A 4 33.58 -21.50 7.58
C SER A 4 32.76 -20.41 8.29
N LYS A 5 32.03 -19.65 7.46
CA LYS A 5 31.21 -18.51 7.88
C LYS A 5 30.15 -18.98 8.87
N LYS A 6 29.99 -18.25 9.98
CA LYS A 6 28.94 -18.48 10.99
C LYS A 6 27.57 -18.44 10.31
N GLU A 7 26.99 -19.60 10.04
CA GLU A 7 25.59 -19.71 9.64
C GLU A 7 24.75 -19.19 10.81
N ILE A 8 24.03 -18.11 10.57
CA ILE A 8 23.16 -17.49 11.57
C ILE A 8 22.01 -18.46 11.80
N ASP A 9 21.89 -18.98 13.01
CA ASP A 9 20.85 -19.92 13.40
C ASP A 9 19.45 -19.31 13.19
N LYS A 10 18.77 -19.80 12.17
CA LYS A 10 17.46 -19.34 11.69
C LYS A 10 16.38 -19.50 12.76
N GLU A 11 16.48 -20.52 13.60
CA GLU A 11 15.49 -20.80 14.66
C GLU A 11 15.67 -19.83 15.83
N LEU A 12 16.93 -19.52 16.19
CA LEU A 12 17.24 -18.55 17.23
C LEU A 12 16.81 -17.13 16.82
N MET A 13 16.93 -16.80 15.53
CA MET A 13 16.44 -15.55 14.96
C MET A 13 14.90 -15.50 14.97
N TYR A 14 14.23 -16.58 14.55
CA TYR A 14 12.77 -16.67 14.49
C TYR A 14 12.14 -16.56 15.89
N LYS A 15 12.71 -17.22 16.90
CA LYS A 15 12.24 -17.17 18.29
C LYS A 15 12.34 -15.79 18.93
N LYS A 16 13.36 -15.00 18.53
CA LYS A 16 13.53 -13.61 19.01
C LYS A 16 12.61 -12.62 18.28
N LEU A 17 12.27 -12.90 17.02
CA LEU A 17 11.41 -12.03 16.21
C LEU A 17 9.91 -12.30 16.44
N MET A 18 9.55 -13.54 16.80
CA MET A 18 8.16 -13.97 17.05
C MET A 18 8.00 -14.43 18.51
N PRO A 19 7.82 -13.52 19.50
CA PRO A 19 7.44 -13.93 20.85
C PRO A 19 6.02 -14.50 20.79
N SER A 20 5.92 -15.83 20.74
CA SER A 20 4.65 -16.55 20.68
C SER A 20 3.86 -16.24 21.95
N GLN A 21 2.67 -15.65 21.80
CA GLN A 21 1.70 -15.61 22.89
C GLN A 21 1.47 -17.05 23.38
N SER A 22 1.68 -17.26 24.67
CA SER A 22 1.40 -18.50 25.37
C SER A 22 -0.07 -18.88 25.22
N LYS A 23 -0.32 -19.79 24.28
CA LYS A 23 -1.54 -20.56 24.17
C LYS A 23 -1.68 -21.44 25.42
N GLN A 24 -2.40 -20.97 26.43
CA GLN A 24 -3.04 -21.88 27.38
C GLN A 24 -4.32 -22.39 26.72
N GLN A 25 -4.30 -23.67 26.35
CA GLN A 25 -5.52 -24.42 26.05
C GLN A 25 -6.11 -24.94 27.36
N ASN A 26 -7.43 -24.91 27.49
CA ASN A 26 -8.16 -26.12 27.90
C ASN A 26 -9.57 -26.15 27.25
N PRO A 27 -10.13 -27.35 27.00
CA PRO A 27 -11.29 -27.56 26.12
C PRO A 27 -12.62 -27.82 26.87
N ALA A 28 -13.72 -27.49 26.16
CA ALA A 28 -15.10 -28.01 26.20
C ALA A 28 -15.83 -28.18 27.55
N GLU A 29 -16.98 -27.51 27.71
CA GLU A 29 -18.30 -28.14 27.99
C GLU A 29 -19.45 -27.16 27.64
N GLU A 30 -20.57 -27.74 27.21
CA GLU A 30 -21.81 -27.11 26.74
C GLU A 30 -22.65 -26.49 27.88
N GLY A 31 -23.55 -25.58 27.51
CA GLY A 31 -24.74 -25.25 28.32
C GLY A 31 -24.95 -23.76 28.58
N GLY A 32 -25.90 -23.15 27.84
CA GLY A 32 -26.52 -21.89 28.27
C GLY A 32 -27.32 -22.08 29.56
N PRO A 33 -27.72 -20.99 30.25
CA PRO A 33 -28.76 -20.15 29.67
C PRO A 33 -28.56 -18.64 29.82
N VAL A 34 -29.36 -17.95 29.01
CA VAL A 34 -29.71 -16.53 28.99
C VAL A 34 -29.98 -15.91 30.37
N ASN A 35 -29.60 -14.63 30.52
CA ASN A 35 -30.45 -13.63 31.18
C ASN A 35 -30.09 -12.22 30.69
N GLU A 36 -31.15 -11.54 30.25
CA GLU A 36 -31.19 -10.14 29.82
C GLU A 36 -30.82 -9.19 30.97
N ALA A 37 -30.02 -8.18 30.64
CA ALA A 37 -30.09 -6.88 31.28
C ALA A 37 -29.89 -5.82 30.21
N ALA A 38 -31.03 -5.33 29.71
CA ALA A 38 -31.12 -4.12 28.93
C ALA A 38 -30.64 -2.92 29.75
N ALA A 39 -29.77 -2.08 29.17
CA ALA A 39 -29.70 -0.67 29.52
C ALA A 39 -28.99 0.14 28.42
N ALA A 40 -29.83 0.85 27.65
CA ALA A 40 -29.64 2.20 27.15
C ALA A 40 -28.46 2.53 26.22
N LEU A 41 -28.83 2.63 24.94
CA LEU A 41 -28.36 3.62 23.97
C LEU A 41 -28.12 5.00 24.60
N GLN A 42 -26.93 5.59 24.38
CA GLN A 42 -26.81 7.02 24.07
C GLN A 42 -25.80 7.21 22.94
N SER A 43 -26.36 7.51 21.77
CA SER A 43 -25.70 7.93 20.56
C SER A 43 -25.39 9.43 20.64
N ASP A 44 -24.12 9.78 20.87
CA ASP A 44 -23.64 11.13 20.61
C ASP A 44 -23.34 11.28 19.11
N PHE A 45 -24.39 11.38 18.31
CA PHE A 45 -24.29 11.90 16.94
C PHE A 45 -24.15 13.42 17.03
N SER A 46 -22.96 13.87 17.42
CA SER A 46 -22.55 15.24 17.14
C SER A 46 -22.52 15.44 15.63
N ALA A 47 -23.26 16.44 15.15
CA ALA A 47 -23.42 16.79 13.75
C ALA A 47 -22.07 16.81 13.01
N PRO A 48 -21.98 16.27 11.78
CA PRO A 48 -20.76 16.38 10.99
C PRO A 48 -20.47 17.87 10.75
N PRO A 49 -19.24 18.37 10.98
CA PRO A 49 -18.91 19.71 10.56
C PRO A 49 -19.08 19.79 9.04
N GLU A 50 -19.75 20.85 8.59
CA GLU A 50 -19.98 21.15 7.19
C GLU A 50 -18.67 20.99 6.42
N ARG A 51 -18.66 20.05 5.46
CA ARG A 51 -17.49 19.77 4.63
C ARG A 51 -17.26 20.96 3.72
N GLU A 52 -16.26 21.77 4.05
CA GLU A 52 -15.63 22.69 3.11
C GLU A 52 -15.34 21.95 1.80
N PRO A 53 -15.53 22.58 0.62
CA PRO A 53 -15.39 21.90 -0.66
C PRO A 53 -13.98 21.34 -0.76
N ALA A 54 -13.89 20.01 -0.79
CA ALA A 54 -12.63 19.27 -0.81
C ALA A 54 -11.74 19.81 -1.92
N ALA A 55 -10.74 20.61 -1.54
CA ALA A 55 -9.63 20.95 -2.41
C ALA A 55 -9.12 19.64 -3.02
N ARG A 56 -9.08 19.60 -4.35
CA ARG A 56 -8.66 18.43 -5.12
C ARG A 56 -7.26 18.05 -4.66
N ARG A 57 -7.14 17.08 -3.74
CA ARG A 57 -5.86 16.56 -3.28
C ARG A 57 -5.13 16.04 -4.51
N GLU A 58 -3.97 16.60 -4.79
CA GLU A 58 -3.11 16.09 -5.83
C GLU A 58 -2.71 14.64 -5.48
N PRO A 59 -2.61 13.75 -6.47
CA PRO A 59 -2.20 12.37 -6.21
C PRO A 59 -0.74 12.34 -5.78
N GLU A 60 -0.49 12.33 -4.48
CA GLU A 60 0.84 12.17 -3.91
C GLU A 60 1.24 10.69 -3.79
N PRO A 61 2.53 10.34 -3.97
CA PRO A 61 3.01 8.97 -3.83
C PRO A 61 2.88 8.47 -2.37
N HIS A 62 2.65 7.17 -2.20
CA HIS A 62 2.46 6.60 -0.86
C HIS A 62 3.78 6.54 -0.09
N LYS A 63 3.81 7.17 1.08
CA LYS A 63 4.98 7.25 1.97
C LYS A 63 4.91 6.17 3.06
N VAL A 64 5.93 5.32 3.15
CA VAL A 64 6.04 4.30 4.19
C VAL A 64 6.76 4.89 5.41
N SER A 65 6.11 4.86 6.58
CA SER A 65 6.68 5.29 7.85
C SER A 65 7.27 4.11 8.62
N VAL A 66 8.47 4.30 9.16
CA VAL A 66 9.15 3.35 10.05
C VAL A 66 9.30 3.99 11.45
N PRO A 67 9.13 3.23 12.56
CA PRO A 67 9.35 3.75 13.91
C PRO A 67 10.77 4.31 14.05
N SER A 68 10.88 5.60 14.38
CA SER A 68 12.15 6.32 14.24
C SER A 68 13.18 5.94 15.31
N LEU A 69 14.39 5.62 14.88
CA LEU A 69 15.60 5.56 15.71
C LEU A 69 16.43 6.86 15.63
N ASP A 70 16.10 7.77 14.70
CA ASP A 70 16.90 8.96 14.39
C ASP A 70 16.07 10.26 14.39
N SER A 71 16.73 11.39 14.65
CA SER A 71 16.08 12.72 14.74
C SER A 71 15.77 13.37 13.38
N ARG A 72 16.04 12.69 12.25
CA ARG A 72 15.82 13.21 10.89
C ARG A 72 14.50 12.67 10.32
N ARG A 73 13.65 13.56 9.79
CA ARG A 73 12.44 13.18 9.05
C ARG A 73 12.84 12.71 7.66
N THR A 74 12.76 11.41 7.44
CA THR A 74 13.00 10.78 6.15
C THR A 74 11.88 9.81 5.87
N GLU A 75 11.43 9.76 4.62
CA GLU A 75 10.32 8.95 4.18
C GLU A 75 10.79 7.96 3.12
N VAL A 76 10.21 6.75 3.13
CA VAL A 76 10.49 5.74 2.10
C VAL A 76 9.39 5.82 1.05
N VAL A 77 9.77 6.09 -0.20
CA VAL A 77 8.86 6.27 -1.33
C VAL A 77 9.22 5.31 -2.47
N ASN A 78 8.20 4.75 -3.12
CA ASN A 78 8.37 3.99 -4.35
C ASN A 78 8.35 4.94 -5.56
N VAL A 79 9.49 5.14 -6.20
CA VAL A 79 9.63 6.05 -7.34
C VAL A 79 8.76 5.63 -8.53
N MET A 80 8.43 4.33 -8.62
CA MET A 80 7.56 3.83 -9.71
C MET A 80 6.12 4.33 -9.59
N GLU A 81 5.65 4.68 -8.40
CA GLU A 81 4.29 5.20 -8.19
C GLU A 81 4.09 6.56 -8.81
N GLU A 82 5.03 7.47 -8.56
CA GLU A 82 5.04 8.83 -9.10
C GLU A 82 5.01 8.80 -10.64
N VAL A 83 5.92 8.05 -11.26
CA VAL A 83 6.01 7.98 -12.73
C VAL A 83 4.77 7.32 -13.36
N VAL A 84 4.12 6.37 -12.67
CA VAL A 84 2.86 5.78 -13.15
C VAL A 84 1.72 6.79 -13.07
N LEU A 85 1.64 7.57 -11.99
CA LEU A 85 0.61 8.59 -11.79
C LEU A 85 0.72 9.72 -12.82
N GLU A 86 1.92 10.22 -13.06
CA GLU A 86 2.19 11.27 -14.08
C GLU A 86 1.74 10.82 -15.48
N LYS A 87 2.00 9.55 -15.83
CA LYS A 87 1.71 9.02 -17.17
C LYS A 87 0.28 8.52 -17.32
N LEU A 88 -0.46 8.36 -16.23
CA LEU A 88 -1.80 7.76 -16.24
C LEU A 88 -2.74 8.49 -17.19
N ASP A 89 -2.88 9.80 -17.03
CA ASP A 89 -3.83 10.58 -17.82
C ASP A 89 -3.46 10.58 -19.32
N SER A 90 -2.15 10.63 -19.62
CA SER A 90 -1.63 10.55 -21.00
C SER A 90 -1.97 9.21 -21.67
N VAL A 91 -1.83 8.10 -20.93
CA VAL A 91 -2.16 6.76 -21.45
C VAL A 91 -3.68 6.61 -21.60
N LEU A 92 -4.48 7.03 -20.62
CA LEU A 92 -5.94 6.97 -20.68
C LEU A 92 -6.52 7.77 -21.85
N ALA A 93 -5.91 8.90 -22.20
CA ALA A 93 -6.30 9.71 -23.34
C ALA A 93 -6.12 8.96 -24.68
N ARG A 94 -5.06 8.16 -24.82
CA ARG A 94 -4.73 7.44 -26.06
C ARG A 94 -5.57 6.19 -26.30
N PHE A 95 -5.90 5.44 -25.25
CA PHE A 95 -6.52 4.11 -25.38
C PHE A 95 -8.06 4.08 -25.32
N GLN A 96 -8.72 5.25 -25.24
CA GLN A 96 -10.19 5.40 -25.21
C GLN A 96 -10.88 4.38 -24.28
N CYS A 97 -10.39 4.22 -23.05
CA CYS A 97 -10.95 3.33 -22.05
C CYS A 97 -11.76 4.10 -21.00
N CYS A 98 -12.54 3.37 -20.19
CA CYS A 98 -13.35 3.97 -19.13
C CYS A 98 -12.48 4.77 -18.14
N ARG A 99 -12.90 6.01 -17.84
CA ARG A 99 -12.17 6.96 -17.00
C ARG A 99 -12.71 7.05 -15.57
N CYS A 100 -13.55 6.11 -15.15
CA CYS A 100 -14.05 6.06 -13.78
C CYS A 100 -12.93 5.78 -12.78
N ASP A 101 -13.10 6.22 -11.54
CA ASP A 101 -12.08 6.05 -10.50
C ASP A 101 -11.74 4.58 -10.23
N ARG A 102 -12.72 3.68 -10.41
CA ARG A 102 -12.50 2.22 -10.28
C ARG A 102 -11.50 1.72 -11.33
N CYS A 103 -11.72 2.04 -12.60
CA CYS A 103 -10.80 1.65 -13.68
C CYS A 103 -9.42 2.28 -13.53
N LYS A 104 -9.34 3.57 -13.14
CA LYS A 104 -8.06 4.23 -12.90
C LYS A 104 -7.24 3.51 -11.84
N LYS A 105 -7.87 3.20 -10.70
CA LYS A 105 -7.24 2.45 -9.59
C LYS A 105 -6.82 1.04 -10.02
N ASP A 106 -7.67 0.33 -10.76
CA ASP A 106 -7.34 -1.01 -11.27
C ASP A 106 -6.13 -0.97 -12.22
N ILE A 107 -6.05 0.02 -13.11
CA ILE A 107 -4.93 0.18 -14.05
C ILE A 107 -3.63 0.45 -13.29
N VAL A 108 -3.64 1.38 -12.33
CA VAL A 108 -2.47 1.71 -11.51
C VAL A 108 -2.01 0.49 -10.70
N ALA A 109 -2.94 -0.20 -10.02
CA ALA A 109 -2.62 -1.39 -9.24
C ALA A 109 -2.01 -2.51 -10.10
N LEU A 110 -2.60 -2.80 -11.26
CA LEU A 110 -2.08 -3.81 -12.17
C LEU A 110 -0.74 -3.44 -12.79
N ALA A 111 -0.48 -2.15 -13.01
CA ALA A 111 0.81 -1.68 -13.52
C ALA A 111 1.90 -1.81 -12.44
N LEU A 112 1.65 -1.31 -11.23
CA LEU A 112 2.61 -1.35 -10.12
C LEU A 112 2.95 -2.78 -9.70
N ASN A 113 1.96 -3.67 -9.64
CA ASN A 113 2.20 -5.08 -9.29
C ASN A 113 3.07 -5.85 -10.31
N LYS A 114 3.20 -5.33 -11.54
CA LYS A 114 4.06 -5.92 -12.57
C LYS A 114 5.46 -5.33 -12.61
N LEU A 115 5.61 -4.10 -12.13
CA LEU A 115 6.86 -3.38 -12.17
C LEU A 115 7.73 -3.79 -10.97
N PRO A 116 9.06 -3.94 -11.15
CA PRO A 116 9.94 -4.11 -10.00
C PRO A 116 9.89 -2.84 -9.15
N PRO A 117 9.54 -2.91 -7.86
CA PRO A 117 9.44 -1.73 -7.02
C PRO A 117 10.82 -1.12 -6.80
N LYS A 118 10.90 0.22 -6.84
CA LYS A 118 12.13 0.97 -6.62
C LYS A 118 11.93 1.94 -5.45
N TYR A 119 12.19 1.44 -4.25
CA TYR A 119 12.12 2.25 -3.04
C TYR A 119 13.35 3.10 -2.85
N ARG A 120 13.15 4.35 -2.45
CA ARG A 120 14.21 5.30 -2.07
C ARG A 120 13.84 5.99 -0.77
N VAL A 121 14.87 6.35 -0.01
CA VAL A 121 14.73 7.22 1.16
C VAL A 121 14.84 8.65 0.67
N VAL A 122 13.80 9.45 0.92
CA VAL A 122 13.70 10.84 0.52
C VAL A 122 13.60 11.67 1.79
N SER A 123 14.37 12.75 1.88
CA SER A 123 14.19 13.75 2.95
C SER A 123 13.10 14.73 2.53
N ASP A 124 12.37 15.28 3.49
CA ASP A 124 11.30 16.27 3.23
C ASP A 124 11.79 17.35 2.24
N GLY A 125 11.12 17.47 1.08
CA GLY A 125 11.42 18.46 0.05
C GLY A 125 12.45 18.07 -1.01
N GLN A 126 13.00 16.84 -1.00
CA GLN A 126 13.85 16.36 -2.09
C GLN A 126 13.04 15.82 -3.27
N ILE A 127 13.39 16.30 -4.46
CA ILE A 127 12.84 15.84 -5.74
C ILE A 127 13.42 14.45 -6.05
N THR A 128 12.58 13.50 -6.47
CA THR A 128 13.07 12.20 -6.90
C THR A 128 13.85 12.34 -8.22
N PRO A 129 15.03 11.74 -8.35
CA PRO A 129 15.82 11.84 -9.57
C PRO A 129 15.16 11.10 -10.73
N ASP A 130 15.41 11.60 -11.93
CA ASP A 130 14.89 11.02 -13.18
C ASP A 130 15.19 9.53 -13.32
N LEU A 131 14.21 8.81 -13.88
CA LEU A 131 14.33 7.39 -14.19
C LEU A 131 15.07 7.17 -15.52
N ASP A 132 15.88 6.11 -15.59
CA ASP A 132 16.56 5.70 -16.82
C ASP A 132 15.55 5.43 -17.95
N ALA A 133 15.91 5.74 -19.20
CA ALA A 133 15.04 5.57 -20.36
C ALA A 133 14.45 4.15 -20.48
N GLN A 134 15.24 3.11 -20.18
CA GLN A 134 14.78 1.72 -20.19
C GLN A 134 13.67 1.47 -19.17
N THR A 135 13.79 2.04 -17.98
CA THR A 135 12.80 1.86 -16.90
C THR A 135 11.53 2.62 -17.22
N ASN A 136 11.66 3.81 -17.80
CA ASN A 136 10.56 4.58 -18.35
C ASN A 136 9.78 3.80 -19.42
N ALA A 137 10.47 3.10 -20.33
CA ALA A 137 9.83 2.24 -21.33
C ALA A 137 9.08 1.07 -20.67
N GLN A 138 9.68 0.41 -19.68
CA GLN A 138 9.04 -0.68 -18.93
C GLN A 138 7.74 -0.23 -18.25
N VAL A 139 7.72 0.97 -17.64
CA VAL A 139 6.51 1.56 -17.05
C VAL A 139 5.40 1.68 -18.09
N VAL A 140 5.71 2.29 -19.23
CA VAL A 140 4.74 2.49 -20.31
C VAL A 140 4.20 1.15 -20.81
N THR A 141 5.07 0.16 -21.03
CA THR A 141 4.64 -1.19 -21.44
C THR A 141 3.73 -1.84 -20.40
N ALA A 142 4.08 -1.76 -19.11
CA ALA A 142 3.26 -2.31 -18.03
C ALA A 142 1.88 -1.64 -17.96
N MET A 143 1.82 -0.31 -18.11
CA MET A 143 0.59 0.45 -18.16
C MET A 143 -0.30 0.06 -19.34
N ILE A 144 0.27 -0.06 -20.55
CA ILE A 144 -0.48 -0.49 -21.73
C ILE A 144 -1.10 -1.87 -21.50
N GLN A 145 -0.32 -2.81 -20.97
CA GLN A 145 -0.84 -4.14 -20.66
C GLN A 145 -1.91 -4.11 -19.56
N ALA A 146 -1.80 -3.23 -18.57
CA ALA A 146 -2.82 -3.04 -17.53
C ALA A 146 -4.12 -2.50 -18.13
N VAL A 147 -4.04 -1.48 -18.98
CA VAL A 147 -5.19 -0.91 -19.70
C VAL A 147 -5.90 -1.96 -20.55
N ILE A 148 -5.15 -2.77 -21.31
CA ILE A 148 -5.75 -3.86 -22.12
C ILE A 148 -6.50 -4.85 -21.22
N LYS A 149 -5.92 -5.23 -20.07
CA LYS A 149 -6.56 -6.15 -19.12
C LYS A 149 -7.84 -5.57 -18.52
N VAL A 150 -7.81 -4.32 -18.06
CA VAL A 150 -8.99 -3.66 -17.46
C VAL A 150 -10.07 -3.43 -18.50
N ARG A 151 -9.70 -3.06 -19.74
CA ARG A 151 -10.64 -2.91 -20.85
C ARG A 151 -11.33 -4.22 -21.22
N ALA A 152 -10.61 -5.35 -21.17
CA ALA A 152 -11.18 -6.66 -21.49
C ALA A 152 -12.20 -7.12 -20.45
N LYS A 153 -12.02 -6.77 -19.17
CA LYS A 153 -12.95 -7.13 -18.08
C LYS A 153 -13.07 -6.01 -17.05
N PRO A 154 -13.87 -4.97 -17.35
CA PRO A 154 -14.12 -3.90 -16.39
C PRO A 154 -14.89 -4.41 -15.18
N ARG A 155 -14.62 -3.83 -14.00
CA ARG A 155 -15.31 -4.11 -12.73
C ARG A 155 -16.32 -3.03 -12.32
N HIS A 156 -16.64 -2.11 -13.23
CA HIS A 156 -17.59 -1.03 -12.99
C HIS A 156 -18.95 -1.36 -13.57
#